data_AF-A0AAV6DAA4-F1
#
_entry.id   AF-A0AAV6DAA4-F1
#
_cell.length_a   1.000
_cell.length_b   1.000
_cell.length_c   1.000
_cell.angle_alpha   90.00
_cell.angle_beta   90.00
_cell.angle_gamma   90.00
#
_symmetry.space_group_name_H-M   'P 1'
#
loop_
_entity.id
_entity.type
_entity.pdbx_description
1 polymer ?
#
loop_
_entity_poly.entity_id
_entity_poly.type
_entity_poly.pdbx_seq_one_letter_code
_entity_poly.pdbx_strand_id
1 'polypeptide(L)'
;MGLTDGTVLGATKLVHHGSDQKRWTLVLVAEGYQATEMAKFQTDAQSFVTKLFATPPFDTFQAAINVYRLDVASTDSGADDPVACSGTGAAPATFFDASFCSSGDIPTPVRRLLRVNEANVLATVRDHVPHWDMIMVVVNSTVYGGFGGDIAVFSTAAHAMDIGIHEMGHTAFGLADEYPYWAGCGVDVDHDHHPATEPSAPNVTLDSNRATIKWRDLVLASTPMPTTSNINCTACDPQPNPLPATTVGAYEGAHTYHCGAFRPQFNCRMRVLDAPFCAVCRREIAQRLAQHLPRKKPKKPRTRPRKPRTPRVGMKKPKRRSRRGGHR
;
A
#
# COMPACT_ATOMS: atom_id res chain seq x y z
N MET A 1 4.40 -1.58 -29.55
CA MET A 1 5.84 -1.32 -29.31
C MET A 1 6.35 -2.39 -28.36
N GLY A 2 7.59 -2.36 -27.86
CA GLY A 2 8.06 -3.40 -26.93
C GLY A 2 9.55 -3.41 -26.62
N LEU A 3 10.08 -4.58 -26.24
CA LEU A 3 11.45 -4.74 -25.68
C LEU A 3 12.59 -4.29 -26.61
N THR A 4 12.32 -4.04 -27.88
CA THR A 4 13.29 -3.48 -28.85
C THR A 4 13.32 -1.95 -28.84
N ASP A 5 12.33 -1.30 -28.24
CA ASP A 5 12.13 0.15 -28.22
C ASP A 5 12.79 0.78 -26.99
N GLY A 6 14.01 0.36 -26.71
CA GLY A 6 14.78 0.83 -25.57
C GLY A 6 15.79 -0.18 -25.05
N THR A 7 16.24 0.02 -23.81
CA THR A 7 17.22 -0.85 -23.15
C THR A 7 17.15 -0.77 -21.62
N VAL A 8 17.51 -1.85 -20.95
CA VAL A 8 17.63 -1.89 -19.49
C VAL A 8 19.02 -1.39 -19.10
N LEU A 9 19.08 -0.37 -18.26
CA LEU A 9 20.33 0.23 -17.80
C LEU A 9 20.81 -0.39 -16.48
N GLY A 10 19.88 -0.89 -15.66
CA GLY A 10 20.19 -1.70 -14.49
C GLY A 10 19.32 -1.40 -13.27
N ALA A 11 19.47 -2.23 -12.24
CA ALA A 11 18.76 -2.10 -10.97
C ALA A 11 19.65 -1.43 -9.90
N THR A 12 19.07 -0.53 -9.11
CA THR A 12 19.69 0.10 -7.94
C THR A 12 18.81 -0.10 -6.71
N LYS A 13 19.40 -0.52 -5.59
CA LYS A 13 18.69 -0.60 -4.32
C LYS A 13 18.68 0.78 -3.65
N LEU A 14 17.52 1.45 -3.66
CA LEU A 14 17.35 2.77 -3.05
C LEU A 14 17.24 2.70 -1.52
N VAL A 15 16.54 1.68 -1.01
CA VAL A 15 16.28 1.51 0.42
C VAL A 15 16.64 0.11 0.86
N HIS A 16 17.44 0.01 1.92
CA HIS A 16 17.91 -1.25 2.47
C HIS A 16 17.73 -1.32 3.99
N HIS A 17 16.64 -1.95 4.44
CA HIS A 17 16.33 -2.18 5.86
C HIS A 17 16.57 -3.63 6.31
N GLY A 18 17.11 -4.48 5.43
CA GLY A 18 17.45 -5.88 5.70
C GLY A 18 17.51 -6.72 4.42
N SER A 19 17.75 -8.02 4.55
CA SER A 19 17.74 -8.94 3.41
C SER A 19 16.38 -8.96 2.71
N ASP A 20 16.37 -9.08 1.38
CA ASP A 20 15.14 -9.05 0.57
C ASP A 20 14.18 -10.19 0.92
N GLN A 21 14.69 -11.34 1.35
CA GLN A 21 13.84 -12.47 1.80
C GLN A 21 13.11 -12.22 3.13
N LYS A 22 13.36 -11.08 3.81
CA LYS A 22 12.78 -10.73 5.11
C LYS A 22 12.08 -9.38 5.11
N ARG A 23 12.23 -8.59 4.06
CA ARG A 23 11.65 -7.25 3.92
C ARG A 23 10.66 -7.29 2.78
N TRP A 24 9.56 -6.56 2.95
CA TRP A 24 8.63 -6.33 1.87
C TRP A 24 9.33 -5.46 0.83
N THR A 25 9.52 -5.97 -0.37
CA THR A 25 10.42 -5.41 -1.38
C THR A 25 9.61 -4.83 -2.54
N LEU A 26 9.65 -3.51 -2.64
CA LEU A 26 9.04 -2.74 -3.73
C LEU A 26 10.05 -2.56 -4.86
N VAL A 27 9.62 -2.71 -6.12
CA VAL A 27 10.40 -2.37 -7.31
C VAL A 27 9.71 -1.25 -8.07
N LEU A 28 10.38 -0.11 -8.24
CA LEU A 28 9.96 0.99 -9.11
C LEU A 28 10.63 0.84 -10.47
N VAL A 29 9.86 0.74 -11.54
CA VAL A 29 10.35 0.51 -12.91
C VAL A 29 10.07 1.74 -13.78
N ALA A 30 11.05 2.18 -14.54
CA ALA A 30 10.89 3.27 -15.50
C ALA A 30 10.07 2.81 -16.71
N GLU A 31 9.18 3.67 -17.20
CA GLU A 31 8.57 3.50 -18.52
C GLU A 31 8.35 4.85 -19.20
N GLY A 32 8.66 4.89 -20.50
CA GLY A 32 8.50 6.12 -21.30
C GLY A 32 9.52 7.21 -21.00
N TYR A 33 10.65 6.89 -20.35
CA TYR A 33 11.75 7.84 -20.15
C TYR A 33 12.87 7.50 -21.15
N GLN A 34 13.33 8.48 -21.91
CA GLN A 34 14.52 8.34 -22.74
C GLN A 34 15.79 8.23 -21.89
N ALA A 35 16.89 7.74 -22.47
CA ALA A 35 18.19 7.66 -21.80
C ALA A 35 18.64 9.03 -21.23
N THR A 36 18.30 10.13 -21.91
CA THR A 36 18.55 11.53 -21.48
C THR A 36 17.66 11.98 -20.33
N GLU A 37 16.54 11.29 -20.09
CA GLU A 37 15.56 11.59 -19.03
C GLU A 37 15.76 10.71 -17.79
N MET A 38 16.77 9.84 -17.75
CA MET A 38 16.97 8.95 -16.60
C MET A 38 17.13 9.72 -15.29
N ALA A 39 17.85 10.85 -15.28
CA ALA A 39 17.95 11.69 -14.08
C ALA A 39 16.57 12.16 -13.56
N LYS A 40 15.59 12.36 -14.45
CA LYS A 40 14.21 12.65 -14.08
C LYS A 40 13.57 11.44 -13.41
N PHE A 41 13.60 10.26 -14.02
CA PHE A 41 13.05 9.03 -13.41
C PHE A 41 13.66 8.75 -12.03
N GLN A 42 14.97 8.93 -11.89
CA GLN A 42 15.65 8.73 -10.61
C GLN A 42 15.13 9.68 -9.53
N THR A 43 14.82 10.92 -9.90
CA THR A 43 14.20 11.93 -9.02
C THR A 43 12.75 11.58 -8.70
N ASP A 44 11.98 11.14 -9.69
CA ASP A 44 10.58 10.73 -9.52
C ASP A 44 10.48 9.52 -8.58
N ALA A 45 11.34 8.51 -8.75
CA ALA A 45 11.43 7.35 -7.89
C ALA A 45 11.80 7.73 -6.44
N GLN A 46 12.78 8.61 -6.25
CA GLN A 46 13.16 9.08 -4.92
C GLN A 46 12.05 9.90 -4.24
N SER A 47 11.32 10.71 -5.03
CA SER A 47 10.17 11.47 -4.56
C SER A 47 9.04 10.56 -4.11
N PHE A 48 8.79 9.47 -4.85
CA PHE A 48 7.81 8.45 -4.48
C PHE A 48 8.16 7.80 -3.15
N VAL A 49 9.40 7.33 -3.00
CA VAL A 49 9.88 6.72 -1.75
C VAL A 49 9.74 7.68 -0.57
N THR A 50 10.07 8.96 -0.77
CA THR A 50 9.95 10.00 0.25
C THR A 50 8.49 10.20 0.67
N LYS A 51 7.58 10.33 -0.30
CA LYS A 51 6.14 10.47 -0.02
C LYS A 51 5.57 9.22 0.65
N LEU A 52 5.94 8.03 0.19
CA LEU A 52 5.52 6.75 0.76
C LEU A 52 5.87 6.71 2.25
N PHE A 53 7.12 6.96 2.61
CA PHE A 53 7.58 6.93 4.00
C PHE A 53 7.11 8.12 4.86
N ALA A 54 6.50 9.13 4.26
CA ALA A 54 5.77 10.19 4.98
C ALA A 54 4.27 9.86 5.15
N THR A 55 3.77 8.80 4.53
CA THR A 55 2.34 8.47 4.50
C THR A 55 2.00 7.39 5.54
N PRO A 56 1.08 7.63 6.48
CA PRO A 56 0.63 6.59 7.39
C PRO A 56 -0.13 5.44 6.68
N PRO A 57 0.12 4.17 7.05
CA PRO A 57 0.98 3.73 8.16
C PRO A 57 2.45 3.46 7.77
N PHE A 58 2.84 3.62 6.50
CA PHE A 58 4.20 3.31 6.03
C PHE A 58 5.29 4.06 6.80
N ASP A 59 4.99 5.27 7.27
CA ASP A 59 5.84 6.08 8.14
C ASP A 59 6.36 5.34 9.38
N THR A 60 5.54 4.47 9.98
CA THR A 60 5.90 3.65 11.14
C THR A 60 6.42 2.25 10.79
N PHE A 61 6.29 1.85 9.52
CA PHE A 61 6.70 0.54 9.01
C PHE A 61 7.90 0.59 8.05
N GLN A 62 8.61 1.72 7.95
CA GLN A 62 9.76 1.88 7.04
C GLN A 62 10.76 0.73 7.16
N ALA A 63 11.09 0.30 8.39
CA ALA A 63 12.03 -0.78 8.66
C ALA A 63 11.61 -2.17 8.11
N ALA A 64 10.35 -2.32 7.68
CA ALA A 64 9.84 -3.51 7.02
C ALA A 64 10.07 -3.51 5.49
N ILE A 65 10.42 -2.36 4.90
CA ILE A 65 10.35 -2.14 3.45
C ILE A 65 11.75 -1.97 2.85
N ASN A 66 12.04 -2.70 1.78
CA ASN A 66 13.13 -2.40 0.85
C ASN A 66 12.57 -1.80 -0.44
N VAL A 67 13.38 -1.01 -1.13
CA VAL A 67 12.99 -0.43 -2.42
C VAL A 67 14.13 -0.60 -3.43
N TYR A 68 13.81 -1.16 -4.58
CA TYR A 68 14.63 -1.14 -5.79
C TYR A 68 14.05 -0.14 -6.79
N ARG A 69 14.95 0.42 -7.59
CA ARG A 69 14.66 1.17 -8.79
C ARG A 69 15.28 0.43 -9.97
N LEU A 70 14.52 0.23 -11.04
CA LEU A 70 14.98 -0.40 -12.28
C LEU A 70 14.96 0.65 -13.39
N ASP A 71 16.15 1.06 -13.81
CA ASP A 71 16.34 2.08 -14.84
C ASP A 71 16.20 1.41 -16.21
N VAL A 72 15.16 1.80 -16.95
CA VAL A 72 14.85 1.33 -18.29
C VAL A 72 14.68 2.57 -19.17
N ALA A 73 15.48 2.67 -20.23
CA ALA A 73 15.37 3.73 -21.20
C ALA A 73 14.49 3.29 -22.36
N SER A 74 13.44 4.04 -22.67
CA SER A 74 12.65 3.92 -23.89
C SER A 74 13.29 4.68 -25.06
N THR A 75 12.94 4.32 -26.29
CA THR A 75 13.30 5.10 -27.49
C THR A 75 12.66 6.49 -27.45
N ASP A 76 11.35 6.54 -27.19
CA ASP A 76 10.58 7.77 -27.13
C ASP A 76 10.12 8.09 -25.70
N SER A 77 9.84 9.38 -25.46
CA SER A 77 9.28 9.87 -24.21
C SER A 77 7.75 9.79 -24.23
N GLY A 78 7.12 9.39 -23.13
CA GLY A 78 5.67 9.41 -22.98
C GLY A 78 4.99 8.03 -22.92
N ALA A 79 3.75 8.00 -23.38
CA ALA A 79 2.90 6.81 -23.51
C ALA A 79 1.87 7.07 -24.60
N ASP A 80 1.28 6.00 -25.16
CA ASP A 80 0.23 6.10 -26.17
C ASP A 80 -1.01 6.83 -25.62
N ASP A 81 -1.55 7.75 -26.42
CA ASP A 81 -2.68 8.60 -26.06
C ASP A 81 -3.77 8.58 -27.16
N PRO A 82 -4.61 7.53 -27.23
CA PRO A 82 -5.49 7.29 -28.36
C PRO A 82 -6.58 8.35 -28.59
N VAL A 83 -6.73 8.81 -29.84
CA VAL A 83 -7.78 9.78 -30.24
C VAL A 83 -9.19 9.28 -29.97
N ALA A 84 -9.44 7.97 -30.13
CA ALA A 84 -10.73 7.33 -29.88
C ALA A 84 -11.25 7.54 -28.45
N CYS A 85 -10.38 8.00 -27.55
CA CYS A 85 -10.66 8.25 -26.16
C CYS A 85 -10.36 9.69 -25.76
N SER A 86 -10.50 10.65 -26.68
CA SER A 86 -10.17 12.06 -26.44
C SER A 86 -8.68 12.32 -26.14
N GLY A 87 -7.79 11.43 -26.60
CA GLY A 87 -6.35 11.62 -26.58
C GLY A 87 -5.82 12.45 -27.74
N THR A 88 -4.53 12.79 -27.67
CA THR A 88 -3.79 13.58 -28.68
C THR A 88 -3.44 12.79 -29.94
N GLY A 89 -3.49 11.45 -29.90
CA GLY A 89 -3.02 10.56 -30.95
C GLY A 89 -1.53 10.23 -30.88
N ALA A 90 -0.83 10.64 -29.81
CA ALA A 90 0.55 10.25 -29.59
C ALA A 90 0.67 8.71 -29.50
N ALA A 91 1.71 8.15 -30.12
CA ALA A 91 2.04 6.73 -30.06
C ALA A 91 3.57 6.51 -29.99
N PRO A 92 4.23 6.94 -28.90
CA PRO A 92 5.69 6.87 -28.75
C PRO A 92 6.19 5.43 -28.59
N ALA A 93 7.31 5.09 -29.24
CA ALA A 93 7.98 3.81 -29.10
C ALA A 93 8.59 3.64 -27.70
N THR A 94 7.86 2.97 -26.82
CA THR A 94 8.22 2.77 -25.41
C THR A 94 8.46 1.31 -25.08
N PHE A 95 9.35 1.06 -24.10
CA PHE A 95 9.89 -0.26 -23.82
C PHE A 95 8.83 -1.27 -23.34
N PHE A 96 7.86 -0.81 -22.54
CA PHE A 96 6.76 -1.63 -22.06
C PHE A 96 5.41 -1.31 -22.72
N ASP A 97 5.39 -0.56 -23.82
CA ASP A 97 4.18 -0.27 -24.61
C ASP A 97 3.08 0.38 -23.75
N ALA A 98 3.45 1.39 -22.96
CA ALA A 98 2.50 2.08 -22.10
C ALA A 98 1.38 2.76 -22.92
N SER A 99 0.12 2.54 -22.51
CA SER A 99 -1.04 3.08 -23.22
C SER A 99 -2.16 3.52 -22.29
N PHE A 100 -2.67 4.72 -22.52
CA PHE A 100 -3.90 5.20 -21.90
C PHE A 100 -5.12 4.61 -22.59
N CYS A 101 -6.27 4.75 -21.93
CA CYS A 101 -7.55 4.30 -22.44
C CYS A 101 -7.62 2.79 -22.71
N SER A 102 -7.15 2.02 -21.73
CA SER A 102 -7.43 0.59 -21.70
C SER A 102 -8.86 0.31 -21.22
N SER A 103 -9.41 -0.83 -21.65
CA SER A 103 -10.74 -1.31 -21.26
C SER A 103 -10.70 -2.24 -20.04
N GLY A 104 -9.52 -2.79 -19.71
CA GLY A 104 -9.40 -3.81 -18.67
C GLY A 104 -10.36 -4.97 -18.92
N ASP A 105 -11.04 -5.42 -17.86
CA ASP A 105 -12.05 -6.49 -17.91
C ASP A 105 -13.45 -6.00 -18.32
N ILE A 106 -13.61 -4.72 -18.67
CA ILE A 106 -14.89 -4.09 -18.97
C ILE A 106 -14.94 -3.67 -20.45
N PRO A 107 -16.08 -3.75 -21.14
CA PRO A 107 -16.17 -3.45 -22.58
C PRO A 107 -15.93 -1.99 -22.98
N THR A 108 -15.97 -1.03 -22.05
CA THR A 108 -15.83 0.40 -22.36
C THR A 108 -14.49 0.94 -21.87
N PRO A 109 -13.61 1.44 -22.77
CA PRO A 109 -12.35 2.07 -22.40
C PRO A 109 -12.55 3.31 -21.52
N VAL A 110 -11.66 3.48 -20.53
CA VAL A 110 -11.69 4.63 -19.62
C VAL A 110 -10.40 5.44 -19.77
N ARG A 111 -10.53 6.74 -20.06
CA ARG A 111 -9.39 7.64 -20.36
C ARG A 111 -8.20 7.53 -19.42
N ARG A 112 -8.48 7.45 -18.11
CA ARG A 112 -7.47 7.46 -17.04
C ARG A 112 -6.83 6.09 -16.79
N LEU A 113 -7.33 5.01 -17.39
CA LEU A 113 -6.73 3.68 -17.21
C LEU A 113 -5.47 3.58 -18.06
N LEU A 114 -4.34 3.57 -17.36
CA LEU A 114 -3.00 3.51 -17.93
C LEU A 114 -2.42 2.12 -17.69
N ARG A 115 -2.09 1.40 -18.76
CA ARG A 115 -1.52 0.05 -18.69
C ARG A 115 -0.18 -0.02 -19.41
N VAL A 116 0.50 -1.12 -19.18
CA VAL A 116 1.75 -1.52 -19.83
C VAL A 116 1.65 -3.00 -20.21
N ASN A 117 2.59 -3.49 -21.00
CA ASN A 117 2.79 -4.91 -21.21
C ASN A 117 3.34 -5.57 -19.93
N GLU A 118 2.45 -6.04 -19.07
CA GLU A 118 2.78 -6.63 -17.77
C GLU A 118 3.70 -7.85 -17.87
N ALA A 119 3.57 -8.66 -18.93
CA ALA A 119 4.42 -9.82 -19.16
C ALA A 119 5.89 -9.40 -19.39
N ASN A 120 6.11 -8.34 -20.18
CA ASN A 120 7.44 -7.79 -20.43
C ASN A 120 8.03 -7.15 -19.17
N VAL A 121 7.22 -6.44 -18.37
CA VAL A 121 7.66 -5.88 -17.09
C VAL A 121 8.11 -7.00 -16.14
N LEU A 122 7.28 -8.04 -15.97
CA LEU A 122 7.59 -9.18 -15.10
C LEU A 122 8.87 -9.91 -15.53
N ALA A 123 9.03 -10.16 -16.84
CA ALA A 123 10.24 -10.78 -17.37
C ALA A 123 11.48 -9.90 -17.07
N THR A 124 11.38 -8.61 -17.32
CA THR A 124 12.49 -7.67 -17.12
C THR A 124 12.88 -7.54 -15.65
N VAL A 125 11.90 -7.44 -14.74
CA VAL A 125 12.18 -7.39 -13.29
C VAL A 125 12.82 -8.69 -12.82
N ARG A 126 12.35 -9.85 -13.30
CA ARG A 126 12.90 -11.17 -12.94
C ARG A 126 14.40 -11.30 -13.24
N ASP A 127 14.84 -10.73 -14.34
CA ASP A 127 16.24 -10.82 -14.78
C ASP A 127 17.17 -9.89 -13.98
N HIS A 128 16.63 -8.87 -13.30
CA HIS A 128 17.42 -7.79 -12.69
C HIS A 128 17.24 -7.61 -11.18
N VAL A 129 16.14 -8.09 -10.60
CA VAL A 129 15.84 -7.97 -9.17
C VAL A 129 15.61 -9.35 -8.58
N PRO A 130 16.39 -9.77 -7.55
CA PRO A 130 16.40 -11.15 -7.08
C PRO A 130 15.12 -11.58 -6.34
N HIS A 131 14.40 -10.63 -5.75
CA HIS A 131 13.17 -10.86 -5.01
C HIS A 131 12.36 -9.58 -4.95
N TRP A 132 11.04 -9.68 -5.11
CA TRP A 132 10.10 -8.59 -4.93
C TRP A 132 8.80 -9.12 -4.34
N ASP A 133 8.11 -8.24 -3.62
CA ASP A 133 6.74 -8.46 -3.16
C ASP A 133 5.75 -7.63 -3.98
N MET A 134 6.21 -6.56 -4.64
CA MET A 134 5.40 -5.68 -5.47
C MET A 134 6.24 -4.98 -6.54
N ILE A 135 5.67 -4.82 -7.73
CA ILE A 135 6.22 -4.00 -8.81
C ILE A 135 5.29 -2.81 -9.05
N MET A 136 5.88 -1.64 -9.25
CA MET A 136 5.22 -0.45 -9.73
C MET A 136 5.94 0.13 -10.94
N VAL A 137 5.20 0.47 -11.97
CA VAL A 137 5.73 1.15 -13.16
C VAL A 137 5.37 2.62 -13.08
N VAL A 138 6.40 3.47 -13.19
CA VAL A 138 6.26 4.93 -13.27
C VAL A 138 6.33 5.30 -14.74
N VAL A 139 5.27 5.89 -15.28
CA VAL A 139 5.18 6.27 -16.69
C VAL A 139 5.43 7.77 -16.85
N ASN A 140 6.36 8.15 -17.72
CA ASN A 140 6.73 9.55 -17.98
C ASN A 140 5.66 10.31 -18.81
N SER A 141 4.46 10.48 -18.27
CA SER A 141 3.40 11.28 -18.90
C SER A 141 2.76 12.22 -17.89
N THR A 142 2.46 13.44 -18.33
CA THR A 142 1.74 14.44 -17.53
C THR A 142 0.22 14.24 -17.55
N VAL A 143 -0.28 13.31 -18.37
CA VAL A 143 -1.69 12.93 -18.42
C VAL A 143 -2.03 12.11 -17.17
N TYR A 144 -3.12 12.47 -16.49
CA TYR A 144 -3.60 11.74 -15.33
C TYR A 144 -4.00 10.30 -15.69
N GLY A 145 -3.36 9.33 -15.04
CA GLY A 145 -3.81 7.94 -15.10
C GLY A 145 -3.00 6.97 -14.26
N GLY A 146 -3.60 5.82 -14.06
CA GLY A 146 -3.06 4.73 -13.27
C GLY A 146 -3.87 3.45 -13.46
N PHE A 147 -3.35 2.38 -12.90
CA PHE A 147 -4.01 1.08 -12.85
C PHE A 147 -3.46 0.25 -11.70
N GLY A 148 -4.35 -0.38 -10.95
CA GLY A 148 -4.04 -1.36 -9.91
C GLY A 148 -4.41 -2.76 -10.39
N GLY A 149 -3.40 -3.61 -10.61
CA GLY A 149 -3.56 -5.04 -10.93
C GLY A 149 -2.45 -5.86 -10.28
N ASP A 150 -1.93 -6.88 -10.96
CA ASP A 150 -0.74 -7.62 -10.49
C ASP A 150 0.51 -6.73 -10.48
N ILE A 151 0.54 -5.72 -11.35
CA ILE A 151 1.49 -4.61 -11.35
C ILE A 151 0.71 -3.32 -11.20
N ALA A 152 1.17 -2.42 -10.32
CA ALA A 152 0.62 -1.07 -10.26
C ALA A 152 1.29 -0.17 -11.30
N VAL A 153 0.53 0.68 -11.95
CA VAL A 153 1.03 1.64 -12.95
C VAL A 153 0.51 3.02 -12.58
N PHE A 154 1.37 4.05 -12.65
CA PHE A 154 0.93 5.43 -12.49
C PHE A 154 1.76 6.39 -13.33
N SER A 155 1.12 7.46 -13.82
CA SER A 155 1.81 8.50 -14.58
C SER A 155 2.48 9.54 -13.68
N THR A 156 3.34 10.37 -14.26
CA THR A 156 3.97 11.53 -13.60
C THR A 156 3.13 12.81 -13.67
N ALA A 157 1.80 12.66 -13.79
CA ALA A 157 0.86 13.78 -13.74
C ALA A 157 0.90 14.53 -12.40
N ALA A 158 0.15 15.63 -12.31
CA ALA A 158 -0.09 16.28 -11.03
C ALA A 158 -0.63 15.25 -10.01
N HIS A 159 -0.17 15.33 -8.77
CA HIS A 159 -0.47 14.37 -7.70
C HIS A 159 0.01 12.92 -7.96
N ALA A 160 0.95 12.69 -8.88
CA ALA A 160 1.49 11.37 -9.23
C ALA A 160 1.82 10.47 -8.03
N MET A 161 2.43 11.02 -6.99
CA MET A 161 2.81 10.24 -5.82
C MET A 161 1.59 9.75 -5.01
N ASP A 162 0.52 10.54 -4.96
CA ASP A 162 -0.72 10.13 -4.32
C ASP A 162 -1.49 9.12 -5.19
N ILE A 163 -1.44 9.25 -6.53
CA ILE A 163 -1.93 8.23 -7.47
C ILE A 163 -1.18 6.91 -7.24
N GLY A 164 0.16 6.92 -7.28
CA GLY A 164 0.94 5.70 -7.08
C GLY A 164 0.67 5.01 -5.73
N ILE A 165 0.47 5.77 -4.65
CA ILE A 165 0.12 5.17 -3.35
C ILE A 165 -1.31 4.61 -3.36
N HIS A 166 -2.24 5.22 -4.09
CA HIS A 166 -3.59 4.67 -4.31
C HIS A 166 -3.51 3.33 -5.08
N GLU A 167 -2.78 3.28 -6.20
CA GLU A 167 -2.61 2.04 -6.98
C GLU A 167 -1.88 0.95 -6.20
N MET A 168 -0.93 1.35 -5.33
CA MET A 168 -0.32 0.44 -4.36
C MET A 168 -1.33 -0.21 -3.42
N GLY A 169 -2.38 0.53 -3.03
CA GLY A 169 -3.49 0.02 -2.22
C GLY A 169 -4.14 -1.21 -2.85
N HIS A 170 -4.42 -1.16 -4.15
CA HIS A 170 -4.98 -2.29 -4.90
C HIS A 170 -3.99 -3.46 -4.96
N THR A 171 -2.83 -3.25 -5.58
CA THR A 171 -1.89 -4.32 -5.93
C THR A 171 -1.28 -5.01 -4.72
N ALA A 172 -0.87 -4.26 -3.69
CA ALA A 172 -0.15 -4.84 -2.56
C ALA A 172 -1.07 -5.31 -1.42
N PHE A 173 -2.22 -4.64 -1.27
CA PHE A 173 -3.05 -4.77 -0.06
C PHE A 173 -4.49 -5.20 -0.35
N GLY A 174 -4.86 -5.40 -1.62
CA GLY A 174 -6.17 -5.91 -2.01
C GLY A 174 -7.31 -4.95 -1.66
N LEU A 175 -7.02 -3.65 -1.55
CA LEU A 175 -8.02 -2.64 -1.30
C LEU A 175 -8.83 -2.40 -2.57
N ALA A 176 -10.13 -2.14 -2.43
CA ALA A 176 -11.00 -1.71 -3.51
C ALA A 176 -11.14 -0.20 -3.54
N ASP A 177 -11.60 0.32 -4.67
CA ASP A 177 -12.02 1.71 -4.78
C ASP A 177 -13.22 2.03 -3.89
N GLU A 178 -13.14 3.15 -3.18
CA GLU A 178 -14.17 3.65 -2.28
C GLU A 178 -14.96 4.81 -2.90
N TYR A 179 -14.65 5.23 -4.14
CA TYR A 179 -15.44 6.21 -4.86
C TYR A 179 -16.69 5.57 -5.50
N PRO A 180 -17.80 6.32 -5.60
CA PRO A 180 -19.10 5.77 -6.00
C PRO A 180 -19.34 5.87 -7.52
N TYR A 181 -18.31 5.82 -8.37
CA TYR A 181 -18.45 5.98 -9.82
C TYR A 181 -17.41 5.15 -10.57
N TRP A 182 -17.61 4.88 -11.85
CA TRP A 182 -16.66 4.17 -12.70
C TRP A 182 -15.84 5.14 -13.55
N ALA A 183 -16.51 5.82 -14.48
CA ALA A 183 -15.93 6.84 -15.36
C ALA A 183 -16.01 8.23 -14.73
N GLY A 184 -17.05 8.50 -13.94
CA GLY A 184 -17.24 9.76 -13.24
C GLY A 184 -18.68 10.01 -12.83
N CYS A 185 -18.88 10.84 -11.80
CA CYS A 185 -20.22 11.26 -11.40
C CYS A 185 -20.93 12.01 -12.55
N GLY A 186 -22.13 11.54 -12.92
CA GLY A 186 -22.91 12.09 -14.03
C GLY A 186 -22.46 11.62 -15.42
N VAL A 187 -21.48 10.72 -15.50
CA VAL A 187 -21.00 10.10 -16.75
C VAL A 187 -21.49 8.65 -16.85
N ASP A 188 -21.54 7.94 -15.72
CA ASP A 188 -21.94 6.53 -15.67
C ASP A 188 -23.41 6.35 -16.05
N VAL A 189 -23.72 5.26 -16.77
CA VAL A 189 -25.08 4.96 -17.26
C VAL A 189 -25.66 3.66 -16.68
N ASP A 190 -24.84 2.87 -15.98
CA ASP A 190 -25.17 1.51 -15.51
C ASP A 190 -24.50 1.14 -14.17
N HIS A 191 -24.12 2.14 -13.37
CA HIS A 191 -23.49 1.97 -12.05
C HIS A 191 -24.38 2.39 -10.86
N ASP A 192 -25.69 2.35 -11.05
CA ASP A 192 -26.65 2.80 -10.03
C ASP A 192 -26.62 1.95 -8.75
N HIS A 193 -26.63 0.62 -8.90
CA HIS A 193 -26.66 -0.32 -7.79
C HIS A 193 -25.60 -1.39 -7.94
N HIS A 194 -24.88 -1.66 -6.86
CA HIS A 194 -23.93 -2.75 -6.80
C HIS A 194 -24.63 -4.12 -6.98
N PRO A 195 -24.07 -5.07 -7.75
CA PRO A 195 -24.59 -6.42 -7.87
C PRO A 195 -24.57 -7.20 -6.54
N ALA A 196 -25.42 -8.22 -6.37
CA ALA A 196 -25.61 -8.92 -5.09
C ALA A 196 -24.48 -9.90 -4.68
N THR A 197 -23.23 -9.61 -5.05
CA THR A 197 -22.04 -10.41 -4.71
C THR A 197 -21.14 -9.62 -3.78
N GLU A 198 -20.91 -10.14 -2.57
CA GLU A 198 -20.04 -9.50 -1.58
C GLU A 198 -18.60 -9.39 -2.12
N PRO A 199 -18.02 -8.17 -2.20
CA PRO A 199 -16.63 -8.01 -2.66
C PRO A 199 -15.65 -8.75 -1.75
N SER A 200 -14.54 -9.24 -2.28
CA SER A 200 -13.47 -9.85 -1.46
C SER A 200 -12.64 -8.80 -0.71
N ALA A 201 -12.57 -7.58 -1.23
CA ALA A 201 -11.78 -6.49 -0.67
C ALA A 201 -12.24 -6.13 0.77
N PRO A 202 -11.30 -5.79 1.66
CA PRO A 202 -11.58 -5.60 3.09
C PRO A 202 -12.24 -4.24 3.40
N ASN A 203 -12.10 -3.25 2.50
CA ASN A 203 -12.53 -1.86 2.72
C ASN A 203 -13.83 -1.48 1.99
N VAL A 204 -14.54 -2.45 1.41
CA VAL A 204 -15.89 -2.25 0.86
C VAL A 204 -16.78 -3.46 1.18
N THR A 205 -18.09 -3.27 1.28
CA THR A 205 -19.03 -4.35 1.62
C THR A 205 -20.46 -4.01 1.21
N LEU A 206 -21.32 -5.01 1.03
CA LEU A 206 -22.77 -4.84 0.88
C LEU A 206 -23.49 -4.85 2.23
N ASP A 207 -22.80 -5.25 3.31
CA ASP A 207 -23.36 -5.39 4.64
C ASP A 207 -23.19 -4.11 5.49
N SER A 208 -24.31 -3.45 5.79
CA SER A 208 -24.34 -2.31 6.72
C SER A 208 -24.72 -2.68 8.15
N ASN A 209 -24.90 -3.96 8.48
CA ASN A 209 -25.25 -4.39 9.83
C ASN A 209 -24.01 -4.36 10.74
N ARG A 210 -24.11 -3.60 11.86
CA ARG A 210 -23.02 -3.47 12.84
C ARG A 210 -22.47 -4.81 13.33
N ALA A 211 -23.33 -5.83 13.46
CA ALA A 211 -22.93 -7.11 14.03
C ALA A 211 -22.07 -7.95 13.07
N THR A 212 -22.20 -7.74 11.76
CA THR A 212 -21.64 -8.64 10.74
C THR A 212 -20.67 -7.95 9.78
N ILE A 213 -20.72 -6.61 9.67
CA ILE A 213 -19.84 -5.83 8.80
C ILE A 213 -18.36 -6.16 9.01
N LYS A 214 -17.58 -6.16 7.91
CA LYS A 214 -16.17 -6.57 7.87
C LYS A 214 -15.27 -5.91 8.91
N TRP A 215 -15.57 -4.66 9.28
CA TRP A 215 -14.80 -3.86 10.25
C TRP A 215 -15.57 -3.56 11.53
N ARG A 216 -16.50 -4.44 11.93
CA ARG A 216 -17.35 -4.27 13.12
C ARG A 216 -16.58 -3.94 14.39
N ASP A 217 -15.35 -4.43 14.53
CA ASP A 217 -14.46 -4.20 15.67
C ASP A 217 -14.00 -2.74 15.80
N LEU A 218 -14.05 -1.97 14.71
CA LEU A 218 -13.68 -0.56 14.67
C LEU A 218 -14.89 0.38 14.79
N VAL A 219 -16.12 -0.14 14.71
CA VAL A 219 -17.34 0.68 14.75
C VAL A 219 -17.76 0.90 16.21
N LEU A 220 -17.85 2.16 16.64
CA LEU A 220 -18.36 2.51 17.97
C LEU A 220 -19.85 2.15 18.09
N ALA A 221 -20.28 1.76 19.29
CA ALA A 221 -21.69 1.41 19.56
C ALA A 221 -22.66 2.56 19.22
N SER A 222 -22.21 3.82 19.33
CA SER A 222 -23.00 5.02 19.04
C SER A 222 -23.04 5.42 17.56
N THR A 223 -22.21 4.85 16.68
CA THR A 223 -22.18 5.25 15.25
C THR A 223 -23.46 4.78 14.54
N PRO A 224 -24.29 5.63 13.93
CA PRO A 224 -25.46 5.18 13.15
C PRO A 224 -25.10 4.22 12.02
N MET A 225 -25.96 3.22 11.75
CA MET A 225 -25.74 2.19 10.71
C MET A 225 -27.03 1.98 9.88
N PRO A 226 -27.01 2.17 8.54
CA PRO A 226 -25.90 2.76 7.80
C PRO A 226 -25.61 4.20 8.28
N THR A 227 -24.38 4.64 8.10
CA THR A 227 -23.91 5.96 8.54
C THR A 227 -24.32 7.06 7.55
N THR A 228 -24.30 6.74 6.26
CA THR A 228 -24.94 7.53 5.20
C THR A 228 -25.68 6.58 4.27
N SER A 229 -26.76 7.07 3.65
CA SER A 229 -27.49 6.37 2.61
C SER A 229 -27.75 7.31 1.44
N ASN A 230 -27.53 6.82 0.23
CA ASN A 230 -27.80 7.60 -0.97
C ASN A 230 -29.27 7.45 -1.36
N ILE A 231 -30.02 8.55 -1.32
CA ILE A 231 -31.46 8.55 -1.66
C ILE A 231 -31.72 8.50 -3.17
N ASN A 232 -30.72 8.80 -3.99
CA ASN A 232 -30.84 8.80 -5.44
C ASN A 232 -29.71 7.98 -6.07
N CYS A 233 -29.99 6.70 -6.33
CA CYS A 233 -29.03 5.80 -6.90
C CYS A 233 -28.68 6.06 -8.36
N THR A 234 -29.34 7.00 -9.05
CA THR A 234 -28.96 7.40 -10.42
C THR A 234 -27.83 8.44 -10.44
N ALA A 235 -27.33 8.85 -9.26
CA ALA A 235 -26.27 9.82 -9.16
C ALA A 235 -25.39 9.56 -7.93
N CYS A 236 -24.15 10.06 -7.99
CA CYS A 236 -23.31 10.16 -6.81
C CYS A 236 -23.98 11.00 -5.72
N ASP A 237 -23.87 10.53 -4.47
CA ASP A 237 -24.38 11.25 -3.30
C ASP A 237 -23.57 12.54 -3.03
N PRO A 238 -24.18 13.74 -3.07
CA PRO A 238 -23.52 15.00 -2.74
C PRO A 238 -23.46 15.27 -1.23
N GLN A 239 -24.04 14.39 -0.38
CA GLN A 239 -24.15 14.62 1.05
C GLN A 239 -22.77 14.88 1.70
N PRO A 240 -22.63 15.92 2.55
CA PRO A 240 -21.41 16.12 3.33
C PRO A 240 -21.28 15.08 4.45
N ASN A 241 -20.07 14.91 4.98
CA ASN A 241 -19.85 13.99 6.10
C ASN A 241 -20.69 14.40 7.33
N PRO A 242 -21.64 13.57 7.80
CA PRO A 242 -22.49 13.92 8.94
C PRO A 242 -21.77 13.78 10.30
N LEU A 243 -20.59 13.15 10.33
CA LEU A 243 -19.86 12.80 11.55
C LEU A 243 -18.39 13.27 11.47
N PRO A 244 -17.62 13.25 12.58
CA PRO A 244 -16.19 13.51 12.54
C PRO A 244 -15.47 12.64 11.50
N ALA A 245 -14.47 13.19 10.82
CA ALA A 245 -13.75 12.51 9.72
C ALA A 245 -13.14 11.16 10.12
N THR A 246 -12.81 10.98 11.40
CA THR A 246 -12.22 9.75 11.96
C THR A 246 -13.25 8.67 12.30
N THR A 247 -14.54 8.94 12.15
CA THR A 247 -15.60 7.97 12.50
C THR A 247 -15.61 6.82 11.51
N VAL A 248 -15.49 5.59 12.03
CA VAL A 248 -15.65 4.36 11.27
C VAL A 248 -17.12 3.92 11.33
N GLY A 249 -17.71 3.65 10.17
CA GLY A 249 -19.13 3.33 9.99
C GLY A 249 -19.39 2.62 8.67
N ALA A 250 -20.61 2.73 8.14
CA ALA A 250 -20.99 2.22 6.81
C ALA A 250 -21.52 3.39 5.97
N TYR A 251 -20.66 3.96 5.13
CA TYR A 251 -21.00 5.09 4.29
C TYR A 251 -21.36 4.57 2.89
N GLU A 252 -22.61 4.73 2.45
CA GLU A 252 -23.05 4.24 1.15
C GLU A 252 -22.38 5.00 -0.02
N GLY A 253 -22.22 4.28 -1.14
CA GLY A 253 -21.52 4.72 -2.34
C GLY A 253 -20.06 4.29 -2.31
N ALA A 254 -19.75 3.17 -2.94
CA ALA A 254 -18.40 2.58 -2.93
C ALA A 254 -18.27 1.56 -4.07
N HIS A 255 -17.05 1.07 -4.30
CA HIS A 255 -16.77 0.04 -5.30
C HIS A 255 -17.31 0.40 -6.68
N THR A 256 -17.23 1.68 -7.05
CA THR A 256 -17.71 2.26 -8.32
C THR A 256 -19.21 2.28 -8.53
N TYR A 257 -20.02 2.04 -7.48
CA TYR A 257 -21.49 2.11 -7.57
C TYR A 257 -22.05 3.21 -6.68
N HIS A 258 -23.14 3.82 -7.14
CA HIS A 258 -23.84 4.91 -6.43
C HIS A 258 -24.54 4.42 -5.15
N CYS A 259 -25.09 3.20 -5.16
CA CYS A 259 -25.80 2.57 -4.05
C CYS A 259 -25.42 1.09 -3.87
N GLY A 260 -25.82 0.53 -2.71
CA GLY A 260 -25.74 -0.90 -2.44
C GLY A 260 -24.37 -1.40 -1.97
N ALA A 261 -23.36 -0.53 -1.94
CA ALA A 261 -22.05 -0.82 -1.37
C ALA A 261 -21.62 0.28 -0.39
N PHE A 262 -20.92 -0.11 0.67
CA PHE A 262 -20.51 0.73 1.78
C PHE A 262 -18.99 0.76 1.93
N ARG A 263 -18.47 1.94 2.27
CA ARG A 263 -17.06 2.18 2.66
C ARG A 263 -16.95 2.50 4.16
N PRO A 264 -15.79 2.27 4.80
CA PRO A 264 -15.63 2.34 6.25
C PRO A 264 -15.56 3.76 6.82
N GLN A 265 -15.12 4.73 6.04
CA GLN A 265 -15.05 6.14 6.45
C GLN A 265 -15.50 7.04 5.30
N PHE A 266 -15.95 8.25 5.64
CA PHE A 266 -16.46 9.17 4.62
C PHE A 266 -15.43 9.47 3.52
N ASN A 267 -14.17 9.71 3.91
CA ASN A 267 -13.04 9.88 3.01
C ASN A 267 -11.91 8.89 3.34
N CYS A 268 -11.24 8.44 2.28
CA CYS A 268 -10.09 7.57 2.29
C CYS A 268 -9.24 7.89 1.05
N ARG A 269 -7.96 7.56 1.07
CA ARG A 269 -7.12 7.59 -0.13
C ARG A 269 -7.68 6.75 -1.28
N MET A 270 -8.40 5.67 -0.98
CA MET A 270 -9.09 4.84 -1.96
C MET A 270 -10.36 5.51 -2.54
N ARG A 271 -10.73 6.69 -2.04
CA ARG A 271 -11.85 7.50 -2.54
C ARG A 271 -11.38 8.81 -3.16
N VAL A 272 -10.49 9.52 -2.47
CA VAL A 272 -9.98 10.85 -2.84
C VAL A 272 -8.48 10.89 -2.55
N LEU A 273 -7.66 11.24 -3.54
CA LEU A 273 -6.18 11.11 -3.47
C LEU A 273 -5.53 11.89 -2.32
N ASP A 274 -6.01 13.09 -2.02
CA ASP A 274 -5.45 13.95 -0.96
C ASP A 274 -5.92 13.55 0.46
N ALA A 275 -6.72 12.49 0.59
CA ALA A 275 -7.11 11.95 1.88
C ALA A 275 -6.07 10.95 2.43
N PRO A 276 -5.95 10.82 3.77
CA PRO A 276 -5.27 9.67 4.34
C PRO A 276 -6.02 8.36 4.03
N PHE A 277 -5.31 7.23 4.08
CA PHE A 277 -5.98 5.93 4.20
C PHE A 277 -6.91 5.91 5.42
N CYS A 278 -8.09 5.32 5.27
CA CYS A 278 -9.03 5.09 6.37
C CYS A 278 -8.47 4.04 7.36
N ALA A 279 -9.07 3.93 8.54
CA ALA A 279 -8.66 3.04 9.61
C ALA A 279 -8.63 1.57 9.18
N VAL A 280 -9.58 1.14 8.34
CA VAL A 280 -9.60 -0.22 7.78
C VAL A 280 -8.41 -0.40 6.83
N CYS A 281 -8.23 0.46 5.83
CA CYS A 281 -7.07 0.36 4.92
C CYS A 281 -5.74 0.40 5.66
N ARG A 282 -5.59 1.28 6.67
CA ARG A 282 -4.38 1.34 7.52
C ARG A 282 -4.15 0.05 8.28
N ARG A 283 -5.21 -0.58 8.80
CA ARG A 283 -5.14 -1.87 9.49
C ARG A 283 -4.61 -2.95 8.56
N GLU A 284 -5.16 -3.05 7.36
CA GLU A 284 -4.75 -4.08 6.38
C GLU A 284 -3.29 -3.90 5.92
N ILE A 285 -2.90 -2.65 5.61
CA ILE A 285 -1.51 -2.31 5.27
C ILE A 285 -0.56 -2.67 6.43
N ALA A 286 -0.90 -2.25 7.66
CA ALA A 286 -0.08 -2.53 8.83
C ALA A 286 0.05 -4.03 9.11
N GLN A 287 -1.03 -4.80 8.97
CA GLN A 287 -1.01 -6.26 9.17
C GLN A 287 -0.10 -6.96 8.16
N ARG A 288 -0.12 -6.53 6.89
CA ARG A 288 0.79 -7.07 5.87
C ARG A 288 2.25 -6.73 6.20
N LEU A 289 2.54 -5.45 6.41
CA LEU A 289 3.92 -4.99 6.64
C LEU A 289 4.52 -5.48 7.96
N ALA A 290 3.70 -5.69 8.99
CA ALA A 290 4.15 -6.20 10.29
C ALA A 290 4.89 -7.55 10.18
N GLN A 291 4.54 -8.37 9.19
CA GLN A 291 5.17 -9.68 8.94
C GLN A 291 6.64 -9.55 8.53
N HIS A 292 7.02 -8.39 7.99
CA HIS A 292 8.35 -8.10 7.45
C HIS A 292 9.20 -7.23 8.40
N LEU A 293 8.66 -6.84 9.57
CA LEU A 293 9.43 -6.08 10.57
C LEU A 293 10.60 -6.91 11.11
N PRO A 294 11.74 -6.26 11.45
CA PRO A 294 12.83 -6.94 12.14
C PRO A 294 12.35 -7.54 13.46
N ARG A 295 12.53 -8.87 13.63
CA ARG A 295 12.24 -9.51 14.93
C ARG A 295 13.09 -8.86 16.02
N LYS A 296 12.45 -8.41 17.10
CA LYS A 296 13.17 -7.98 18.31
C LYS A 296 13.98 -9.19 18.82
N LYS A 297 15.30 -9.05 18.97
CA LYS A 297 16.13 -10.09 19.61
C LYS A 297 15.51 -10.40 20.98
N PRO A 298 15.30 -11.68 21.34
CA PRO A 298 14.83 -12.01 22.67
C PRO A 298 15.79 -11.41 23.70
N LYS A 299 15.25 -10.67 24.68
CA LYS A 299 16.06 -10.16 25.79
C LYS A 299 16.72 -11.37 26.45
N LYS A 300 18.06 -11.43 26.45
CA LYS A 300 18.81 -12.43 27.23
C LYS A 300 18.26 -12.41 28.66
N PRO A 301 17.91 -13.56 29.26
CA PRO A 301 17.50 -13.58 30.65
C PRO A 301 18.63 -12.96 31.47
N ARG A 302 18.29 -11.93 32.26
CA ARG A 302 19.25 -11.29 33.18
C ARG A 302 19.80 -12.40 34.07
N THR A 303 21.09 -12.71 33.91
CA THR A 303 21.79 -13.56 34.86
C THR A 303 21.71 -12.89 36.23
N ARG A 304 21.00 -13.54 37.16
CA ARG A 304 20.94 -13.09 38.55
C ARG A 304 22.39 -12.99 39.07
N PRO A 305 22.82 -11.86 39.66
CA PRO A 305 24.15 -11.79 40.22
C PRO A 305 24.33 -12.91 41.25
N ARG A 306 25.41 -13.69 41.11
CA ARG A 306 25.76 -14.72 42.10
C ARG A 306 25.88 -14.03 43.46
N LYS A 307 25.08 -14.50 44.43
CA LYS A 307 25.20 -14.09 45.83
C LYS A 307 26.65 -14.27 46.28
N PRO A 308 27.27 -13.28 46.95
CA PRO A 308 28.61 -13.45 47.53
C PRO A 308 28.59 -14.63 48.51
N ARG A 309 29.53 -15.56 48.39
CA ARG A 309 29.77 -16.58 49.41
C ARG A 309 30.28 -15.88 50.66
N THR A 310 29.50 -15.93 51.75
CA THR A 310 29.96 -15.52 53.07
C THR A 310 31.08 -16.45 53.56
N PRO A 311 32.21 -15.92 54.07
CA PRO A 311 33.26 -16.74 54.62
C PRO A 311 32.81 -17.37 55.95
N ARG A 312 33.05 -18.68 56.09
CA ARG A 312 32.83 -19.45 57.32
C ARG A 312 33.78 -18.94 58.41
N VAL A 313 33.26 -18.30 59.44
CA VAL A 313 34.01 -17.96 60.66
C VAL A 313 34.23 -19.24 61.47
N GLY A 314 35.50 -19.59 61.71
CA GLY A 314 35.88 -20.75 62.52
C GLY A 314 35.57 -20.55 64.01
N MET A 315 34.78 -21.47 64.57
CA MET A 315 34.54 -21.57 66.02
C MET A 315 35.85 -21.94 66.74
N LYS A 316 36.34 -21.04 67.60
CA LYS A 316 37.41 -21.34 68.57
C LYS A 316 36.84 -22.24 69.69
N LYS A 317 37.50 -23.37 69.93
CA LYS A 317 37.19 -24.32 71.03
C LYS A 317 37.41 -23.67 72.42
N PRO A 318 36.55 -23.93 73.42
CA PRO A 318 36.80 -23.46 74.79
C PRO A 318 37.86 -24.31 75.50
N LYS A 319 38.78 -23.64 76.22
CA LYS A 319 39.82 -24.24 77.07
C LYS A 319 39.21 -24.91 78.31
N ARG A 320 39.69 -26.12 78.60
CA ARG A 320 39.44 -26.91 79.82
C ARG A 320 39.73 -26.12 81.11
N ARG A 321 38.83 -26.17 82.09
CA ARG A 321 39.12 -25.85 83.50
C ARG A 321 39.24 -27.15 84.28
N SER A 322 40.40 -27.35 84.90
CA SER A 322 40.66 -28.39 85.89
C SER A 322 40.07 -28.00 87.25
N ARG A 323 39.32 -28.90 87.88
CA ARG A 323 39.13 -28.88 89.34
C ARG A 323 39.49 -30.26 89.88
N ARG A 324 40.67 -30.33 90.50
CA ARG A 324 41.03 -31.31 91.53
C ARG A 324 40.54 -30.77 92.87
N GLY A 325 40.04 -31.65 93.71
CA GLY A 325 39.73 -31.38 95.11
C GLY A 325 38.80 -32.45 95.63
N GLY A 326 39.34 -33.46 96.30
CA GLY A 326 38.58 -34.48 97.02
C GLY A 326 38.85 -34.41 98.51
N HIS A 327 37.98 -35.01 99.31
CA HIS A 327 38.33 -35.79 100.51
C HIS A 327 37.07 -36.38 101.13
N ARG A 328 37.22 -37.66 101.52
CA ARG A 328 36.57 -38.43 102.61
C ARG A 328 35.05 -38.47 102.67
#